data_AF-A0A9D1ZWJ8-F1
#
_entry.id   AF-A0A9D1ZWJ8-F1
#
_cell.length_a   1.000
_cell.length_b   1.000
_cell.length_c   1.000
_cell.angle_alpha   90.00
_cell.angle_beta   90.00
_cell.angle_gamma   90.00
#
_symmetry.space_group_name_H-M   'P 1'
#
loop_
_entity.id
_entity.type
_entity.pdbx_description
1 polymer ?
#
loop_
_entity_poly.entity_id
_entity_poly.type
_entity_poly.pdbx_seq_one_letter_code
_entity_poly.pdbx_strand_id
1 'polypeptide(L)'
;MSRVDHGTEFCKSSVTLDEEKLKKAICRALTVAVRDRKEVMGLIVSNLSYAFTGENDVLDTYAIEKQMETIKREIDGNIELLERTEGDKGRIEKIIERQTNELAALREQLKLAQAKIESNQSVNTEVERIKKLLADDSLNFDVYDDRTVRLLIEYIRVMEEGKIVIMLKGGITIEERVE
;
A
#
# COMPACT_ATOMS: atom_id res chain seq x y z
N MET A 1 4.18 -31.30 6.59
CA MET A 1 3.54 -32.07 7.68
C MET A 1 2.19 -31.42 7.93
N SER A 2 1.10 -32.12 7.62
CA SER A 2 -0.27 -31.57 7.68
C SER A 2 -1.01 -32.08 8.92
N ARG A 3 -1.95 -31.29 9.45
CA ARG A 3 -2.87 -31.71 10.51
C ARG A 3 -3.77 -32.88 10.07
N VAL A 4 -3.94 -33.06 8.76
CA VAL A 4 -4.62 -34.22 8.16
C VAL A 4 -3.91 -35.53 8.54
N ASP A 5 -2.58 -35.48 8.72
CA ASP A 5 -1.76 -36.65 9.01
C ASP A 5 -1.67 -36.99 10.51
N HIS A 6 -1.85 -36.01 11.41
CA HIS A 6 -1.55 -36.14 12.86
C HIS A 6 -2.65 -35.68 13.83
N GLY A 7 -3.83 -35.26 13.33
CA GLY A 7 -4.96 -34.92 14.18
C GLY A 7 -4.68 -33.81 15.21
N THR A 8 -5.07 -34.01 16.47
CA THR A 8 -4.95 -33.02 17.57
C THR A 8 -3.69 -33.19 18.41
N GLU A 9 -2.79 -34.09 18.02
CA GLU A 9 -1.63 -34.50 18.84
C GLU A 9 -0.71 -33.32 19.20
N PHE A 10 -0.57 -32.35 18.29
CA PHE A 10 0.28 -31.17 18.47
C PHE A 10 -0.50 -29.86 18.68
N CYS A 11 -1.75 -29.77 18.18
CA CYS A 11 -2.63 -28.60 18.31
C CYS A 11 -4.04 -29.02 18.77
N LYS A 12 -4.30 -28.96 20.07
CA LYS A 12 -5.53 -29.49 20.68
C LYS A 12 -6.78 -28.62 20.45
N SER A 13 -6.62 -27.35 20.09
CA SER A 13 -7.69 -26.35 19.92
C SER A 13 -7.82 -25.80 18.48
N SER A 14 -7.12 -26.38 17.50
CA SER A 14 -7.25 -25.93 16.11
C SER A 14 -8.57 -26.41 15.50
N VAL A 15 -9.38 -25.47 15.01
CA VAL A 15 -10.66 -25.73 14.34
C VAL A 15 -10.43 -26.46 13.01
N THR A 16 -11.22 -27.49 12.73
CA THR A 16 -11.30 -28.11 11.40
C THR A 16 -12.25 -27.30 10.53
N LEU A 17 -11.73 -26.71 9.45
CA LEU A 17 -12.53 -26.00 8.46
C LEU A 17 -12.63 -26.82 7.18
N ASP A 18 -13.79 -26.79 6.56
CA ASP A 18 -13.99 -27.28 5.21
C ASP A 18 -13.23 -26.37 4.23
N GLU A 19 -12.41 -26.98 3.38
CA GLU A 19 -11.52 -26.26 2.48
C GLU A 19 -12.29 -25.44 1.44
N GLU A 20 -13.39 -25.97 0.91
CA GLU A 20 -14.19 -25.28 -0.10
C GLU A 20 -14.95 -24.11 0.51
N LYS A 21 -15.43 -24.25 1.75
CA LYS A 21 -16.03 -23.14 2.50
C LYS A 21 -15.00 -22.05 2.79
N LEU A 22 -13.78 -22.43 3.18
CA LEU A 22 -12.69 -21.49 3.44
C LEU A 22 -12.32 -20.71 2.16
N LYS A 23 -12.16 -21.39 1.03
CA LYS A 23 -11.89 -20.76 -0.28
C LYS A 23 -12.96 -19.74 -0.64
N LYS A 24 -14.23 -20.08 -0.47
CA LYS A 24 -15.36 -19.15 -0.70
C LYS A 24 -15.31 -17.93 0.20
N ALA A 25 -14.99 -18.10 1.49
CA ALA A 25 -14.84 -16.98 2.42
C ALA A 25 -13.69 -16.04 2.00
N ILE A 26 -12.55 -16.60 1.58
CA ILE A 26 -11.41 -15.81 1.08
C ILE A 26 -11.81 -15.00 -0.16
N CYS A 27 -12.50 -15.63 -1.12
CA CYS A 27 -13.01 -14.96 -2.31
C CYS A 27 -13.92 -13.77 -1.97
N ARG A 28 -14.91 -13.96 -1.08
CA ARG A 28 -15.80 -12.86 -0.66
C ARG A 28 -15.05 -11.71 -0.02
N ALA A 29 -14.11 -12.01 0.88
CA ALA A 29 -13.28 -10.99 1.53
C ALA A 29 -12.46 -10.19 0.51
N LEU A 30 -11.85 -10.85 -0.47
CA LEU A 30 -11.07 -10.19 -1.52
C LEU A 30 -11.93 -9.32 -2.44
N THR A 31 -13.15 -9.74 -2.80
CA THR A 31 -14.09 -8.91 -3.57
C THR A 31 -14.37 -7.58 -2.87
N VAL A 32 -14.54 -7.59 -1.54
CA VAL A 32 -14.74 -6.36 -0.76
C VAL A 32 -13.46 -5.55 -0.68
N ALA A 33 -12.32 -6.20 -0.41
CA ALA A 33 -11.01 -5.57 -0.25
C ALA A 33 -10.59 -4.78 -1.49
N VAL A 34 -10.77 -5.38 -2.66
CA VAL A 34 -10.24 -4.89 -3.94
C VAL A 34 -11.25 -4.04 -4.70
N ARG A 35 -12.29 -3.55 -4.02
CA ARG A 35 -13.30 -2.67 -4.62
C ARG A 35 -12.70 -1.35 -5.12
N ASP A 36 -11.77 -0.77 -4.37
CA ASP A 36 -10.95 0.36 -4.82
C ASP A 36 -9.52 -0.12 -5.12
N ARG A 37 -9.33 -0.57 -6.37
CA ARG A 37 -8.05 -1.10 -6.86
C ARG A 37 -6.90 -0.09 -6.75
N LYS A 38 -7.19 1.22 -6.84
CA LYS A 38 -6.17 2.28 -6.78
C LYS A 38 -5.71 2.49 -5.34
N GLU A 39 -6.65 2.54 -4.39
CA GLU A 39 -6.34 2.65 -2.97
C GLU A 39 -5.53 1.44 -2.49
N VAL A 40 -6.00 0.23 -2.84
CA VAL A 40 -5.28 -1.01 -2.51
C VAL A 40 -3.86 -0.95 -3.04
N MET A 41 -3.67 -0.63 -4.33
CA MET A 41 -2.34 -0.49 -4.93
C MET A 41 -1.43 0.45 -4.14
N GLY A 42 -1.93 1.64 -3.79
CA GLY A 42 -1.17 2.63 -3.02
C GLY A 42 -0.68 2.08 -1.69
N LEU A 43 -1.55 1.35 -0.98
CA LEU A 43 -1.23 0.71 0.29
C LEU A 43 -0.23 -0.44 0.12
N ILE A 44 -0.38 -1.27 -0.90
CA ILE A 44 0.56 -2.38 -1.20
C ILE A 44 1.95 -1.83 -1.47
N VAL A 45 2.07 -0.85 -2.35
CA VAL A 45 3.36 -0.22 -2.71
C VAL A 45 4.00 0.39 -1.48
N SER A 46 3.22 1.16 -0.69
CA SER A 46 3.72 1.78 0.54
C SER A 46 4.27 0.74 1.52
N ASN A 47 3.52 -0.33 1.77
CA ASN A 47 3.89 -1.32 2.78
C ASN A 47 5.02 -2.26 2.31
N LEU A 48 5.04 -2.67 1.03
CA LEU A 48 6.12 -3.48 0.47
C LEU A 48 7.44 -2.71 0.45
N SER A 49 7.41 -1.45 0.03
CA SER A 49 8.61 -0.63 0.04
C SER A 49 9.14 -0.48 1.48
N TYR A 50 8.27 -0.32 2.50
CA TYR A 50 8.67 -0.20 3.91
C TYR A 50 9.26 -1.51 4.45
N ALA A 51 8.58 -2.64 4.21
CA ALA A 51 9.00 -3.95 4.70
C ALA A 51 10.37 -4.39 4.16
N PHE A 52 10.75 -3.92 2.97
CA PHE A 52 11.99 -4.29 2.31
C PHE A 52 13.15 -3.33 2.51
N THR A 53 12.91 -2.02 2.67
CA THR A 53 14.00 -1.09 2.99
C THR A 53 14.39 -1.17 4.46
N GLY A 54 13.47 -1.60 5.34
CA GLY A 54 13.67 -1.59 6.79
C GLY A 54 13.92 -0.17 7.35
N GLU A 55 13.76 0.84 6.50
CA GLU A 55 14.03 2.25 6.73
C GLU A 55 12.75 3.01 6.42
N ASN A 56 12.53 4.12 7.14
CA ASN A 56 11.37 5.00 6.97
C ASN A 56 11.24 5.64 5.58
N ASP A 57 12.14 5.32 4.63
CA ASP A 57 12.24 5.88 3.27
C ASP A 57 10.91 6.00 2.52
N VAL A 58 9.92 5.14 2.79
CA VAL A 58 8.59 5.21 2.14
C VAL A 58 7.62 6.16 2.84
N LEU A 59 7.67 6.15 4.17
CA LEU A 59 7.01 7.17 4.96
C LEU A 59 7.63 8.54 4.65
N ASP A 60 8.93 8.56 4.38
CA ASP A 60 9.70 9.72 3.94
C ASP A 60 9.34 10.13 2.51
N THR A 61 9.21 9.23 1.53
CA THR A 61 8.79 9.61 0.17
C THR A 61 7.38 10.21 0.16
N TYR A 62 6.42 9.59 0.85
CA TYR A 62 5.06 10.14 0.98
C TYR A 62 5.04 11.48 1.74
N ALA A 63 5.81 11.60 2.83
CA ALA A 63 5.91 12.85 3.58
C ALA A 63 6.58 13.96 2.76
N ILE A 64 7.63 13.65 1.99
CA ILE A 64 8.31 14.57 1.07
C ILE A 64 7.32 15.03 -0.01
N GLU A 65 6.56 14.13 -0.63
CA GLU A 65 5.54 14.48 -1.62
C GLU A 65 4.49 15.45 -1.04
N LYS A 66 3.98 15.16 0.16
CA LYS A 66 3.00 16.03 0.85
C LYS A 66 3.58 17.40 1.22
N GLN A 67 4.85 17.45 1.64
CA GLN A 67 5.55 18.70 1.92
C GLN A 67 5.73 19.50 0.62
N MET A 68 6.12 18.86 -0.47
CA MET A 68 6.24 19.49 -1.78
C MET A 68 4.90 20.06 -2.27
N GLU A 69 3.78 19.34 -2.10
CA GLU A 69 2.45 19.85 -2.42
C GLU A 69 2.05 21.08 -1.59
N THR A 70 2.48 21.12 -0.33
CA THR A 70 2.24 22.26 0.55
C THR A 70 3.04 23.47 0.08
N ILE A 71 4.33 23.30 -0.17
CA ILE A 71 5.21 24.38 -0.66
C ILE A 71 4.73 24.92 -2.02
N LYS A 72 4.30 24.04 -2.94
CA LYS A 72 3.72 24.48 -4.23
C LYS A 72 2.51 25.39 -4.02
N ARG A 73 1.57 25.00 -3.16
CA ARG A 73 0.39 25.82 -2.85
C ARG A 73 0.77 27.16 -2.22
N GLU A 74 1.79 27.19 -1.37
CA GLU A 74 2.29 28.44 -0.79
C GLU A 74 2.96 29.35 -1.83
N ILE A 75 3.75 28.77 -2.75
CA ILE A 75 4.34 29.51 -3.87
C ILE A 75 3.23 30.12 -4.73
N ASP A 76 2.22 29.34 -5.12
CA ASP A 76 1.09 29.82 -5.93
C ASP A 76 0.39 31.00 -5.22
N GLY A 77 0.12 30.88 -3.92
CA GLY A 77 -0.46 31.96 -3.13
C GLY A 77 0.43 33.20 -3.02
N ASN A 78 1.75 33.03 -2.94
CA ASN A 78 2.70 34.14 -2.94
C ASN A 78 2.80 34.84 -4.30
N ILE A 79 2.65 34.10 -5.41
CA ILE A 79 2.57 34.68 -6.76
C ILE A 79 1.30 35.53 -6.88
N GLU A 80 0.15 35.02 -6.45
CA GLU A 80 -1.10 35.81 -6.45
C GLU A 80 -0.97 37.08 -5.59
N LEU A 81 -0.30 36.98 -4.44
CA LEU A 81 -0.04 38.14 -3.57
C LEU A 81 0.89 39.17 -4.24
N LEU A 82 1.92 38.71 -4.94
CA LEU A 82 2.88 39.56 -5.66
C LEU A 82 2.18 40.41 -6.74
N GLU A 83 1.21 39.81 -7.45
CA GLU A 83 0.43 40.49 -8.50
C GLU A 83 -0.51 41.56 -7.93
N ARG A 84 -1.06 41.34 -6.74
CA ARG A 84 -2.09 42.20 -6.13
C ARG A 84 -1.57 43.26 -5.18
N THR A 85 -0.34 43.10 -4.68
CA THR A 85 0.20 43.99 -3.65
C THR A 85 0.84 45.26 -4.24
N GLU A 86 0.64 46.38 -3.55
CA GLU A 86 1.42 47.61 -3.72
C GLU A 86 2.58 47.72 -2.72
N GLY A 87 2.71 46.71 -1.84
CA GLY A 87 3.75 46.64 -0.82
C GLY A 87 5.12 46.21 -1.35
N ASP A 88 5.99 45.74 -0.44
CA ASP A 88 7.35 45.33 -0.78
C ASP A 88 7.37 44.02 -1.58
N LYS A 89 7.33 44.16 -2.91
CA LYS A 89 7.41 43.06 -3.88
C LYS A 89 8.73 42.29 -3.76
N GLY A 90 9.85 42.99 -3.50
CA GLY A 90 11.17 42.37 -3.38
C GLY A 90 11.26 41.40 -2.19
N ARG A 91 10.50 41.65 -1.12
CA ARG A 91 10.37 40.71 -0.01
C ARG A 91 9.64 39.43 -0.42
N ILE A 92 8.56 39.53 -1.21
CA ILE A 92 7.77 38.37 -1.64
C ILE A 92 8.55 37.53 -2.66
N GLU A 93 9.24 38.18 -3.60
CA GLU A 93 10.12 37.51 -4.57
C GLU A 93 11.19 36.66 -3.87
N LYS A 94 11.82 37.18 -2.80
CA LYS A 94 12.80 36.42 -2.00
C LYS A 94 12.18 35.22 -1.27
N ILE A 95 10.91 35.29 -0.88
CA ILE A 95 10.22 34.15 -0.25
C ILE A 95 9.96 33.07 -1.30
N ILE A 96 9.46 33.46 -2.47
CA ILE A 96 9.22 32.55 -3.60
C ILE A 96 10.54 31.88 -4.04
N GLU A 97 11.64 32.64 -4.13
CA GLU A 97 12.96 32.10 -4.46
C GLU A 97 13.40 31.04 -3.44
N ARG A 98 13.26 31.33 -2.14
CA ARG A 98 13.60 30.37 -1.07
C ARG A 98 12.76 29.10 -1.15
N GLN A 99 11.44 29.23 -1.29
CA GLN A 99 10.52 28.09 -1.39
C GLN A 99 10.79 27.26 -2.65
N THR A 100 11.15 27.92 -3.76
CA THR A 100 11.52 27.23 -5.01
C THR A 100 12.80 26.41 -4.84
N ASN A 101 13.81 26.97 -4.14
CA ASN A 101 15.03 26.26 -3.82
C ASN A 101 14.79 25.07 -2.87
N GLU A 102 13.92 25.25 -1.86
CA GLU A 102 13.50 24.16 -0.97
C GLU A 102 12.77 23.05 -1.73
N LEU A 103 11.84 23.42 -2.63
CA LEU A 103 11.14 22.48 -3.49
C LEU A 103 12.10 21.69 -4.40
N ALA A 104 13.15 22.34 -4.91
CA ALA A 104 14.19 21.67 -5.71
C ALA A 104 15.01 20.67 -4.88
N ALA A 105 15.37 21.02 -3.65
CA ALA A 105 16.07 20.11 -2.74
C ALA A 105 15.23 18.88 -2.39
N LEU A 106 13.94 19.08 -2.07
CA LEU A 106 13.00 17.99 -1.79
C LEU A 106 12.79 17.07 -3.00
N ARG A 107 12.75 17.61 -4.22
CA ARG A 107 12.70 16.81 -5.45
C ARG A 107 13.89 15.88 -5.59
N GLU A 108 15.10 16.35 -5.30
CA GLU A 108 16.31 15.52 -5.40
C GLU A 108 16.34 14.44 -4.30
N GLN A 109 15.91 14.78 -3.09
CA GLN A 109 15.75 13.79 -2.00
C GLN A 109 14.75 12.70 -2.37
N LEU A 110 13.58 13.09 -2.91
CA LEU A 110 12.56 12.15 -3.37
C LEU A 110 13.12 11.19 -4.42
N LYS A 111 13.86 11.72 -5.39
CA LYS A 111 14.49 10.94 -6.45
C LYS A 111 15.51 9.93 -5.91
N LEU A 112 16.33 10.32 -4.93
CA LEU A 112 17.31 9.42 -4.31
C LEU A 112 16.62 8.29 -3.53
N ALA A 113 15.59 8.62 -2.76
CA ALA A 113 14.79 7.63 -2.03
C ALA A 113 14.07 6.66 -3.00
N GLN A 114 13.47 7.19 -4.07
CA GLN A 114 12.85 6.38 -5.12
C GLN A 114 13.88 5.49 -5.83
N ALA A 115 15.06 6.00 -6.18
CA ALA A 115 16.12 5.19 -6.81
C ALA A 115 16.60 4.05 -5.90
N LYS A 116 16.65 4.27 -4.58
CA LYS A 116 16.98 3.23 -3.60
C LYS A 116 15.90 2.14 -3.54
N ILE A 117 14.63 2.51 -3.59
CA ILE A 117 13.51 1.58 -3.70
C ILE A 117 13.57 0.81 -5.03
N GLU A 118 13.81 1.52 -6.14
CA GLU A 118 13.88 0.94 -7.48
C GLU A 118 15.06 -0.03 -7.67
N SER A 119 16.18 0.21 -6.97
CA SER A 119 17.32 -0.71 -6.93
C SER A 119 16.96 -2.08 -6.35
N ASN A 120 15.82 -2.20 -5.64
CA ASN A 120 15.37 -3.46 -5.07
C ASN A 120 14.53 -4.25 -6.08
N GLN A 121 15.22 -5.10 -6.86
CA GLN A 121 14.60 -5.92 -7.91
C GLN A 121 13.48 -6.84 -7.38
N SER A 122 13.56 -7.30 -6.12
CA SER A 122 12.53 -8.18 -5.54
C SER A 122 11.23 -7.42 -5.28
N VAL A 123 11.32 -6.21 -4.69
CA VAL A 123 10.17 -5.33 -4.45
C VAL A 123 9.51 -4.96 -5.77
N ASN A 124 10.31 -4.49 -6.73
CA ASN A 124 9.81 -4.10 -8.04
C ASN A 124 9.12 -5.26 -8.77
N THR A 125 9.66 -6.47 -8.69
CA THR A 125 9.06 -7.64 -9.35
C THR A 125 7.73 -8.04 -8.72
N GLU A 126 7.60 -7.94 -7.39
CA GLU A 126 6.32 -8.20 -6.71
C GLU A 126 5.31 -7.09 -6.97
N VAL A 127 5.71 -5.81 -6.86
CA VAL A 127 4.86 -4.65 -7.16
C VAL A 127 4.33 -4.72 -8.59
N GLU A 128 5.18 -5.00 -9.58
CA GLU A 128 4.75 -5.10 -10.98
C GLU A 128 3.81 -6.29 -11.22
N ARG A 129 3.98 -7.40 -10.49
CA ARG A 129 3.03 -8.53 -10.56
C ARG A 129 1.67 -8.14 -10.00
N ILE A 130 1.64 -7.49 -8.84
CA ILE A 130 0.40 -7.02 -8.21
C ILE A 130 -0.28 -5.94 -9.08
N LYS A 131 0.50 -5.06 -9.69
CA LYS A 131 0.03 -4.02 -10.61
C LYS A 131 -0.61 -4.58 -11.86
N LYS A 132 0.02 -5.57 -12.49
CA LYS A 132 -0.59 -6.26 -13.64
C LYS A 132 -1.90 -6.94 -13.25
N LEU A 133 -1.94 -7.59 -12.08
CA LEU A 133 -3.14 -8.24 -11.59
C LEU A 133 -4.28 -7.23 -11.35
N LEU A 134 -4.01 -6.14 -10.61
CA LEU A 134 -5.04 -5.15 -10.26
C LEU A 134 -5.47 -4.27 -11.44
N ALA A 135 -4.63 -4.10 -12.45
CA ALA A 135 -4.98 -3.41 -13.70
C ALA A 135 -5.82 -4.28 -14.66
N ASP A 136 -5.93 -5.59 -14.42
CA ASP A 136 -6.73 -6.48 -15.25
C ASP A 136 -8.23 -6.28 -14.96
N ASP A 137 -8.97 -5.75 -15.92
CA ASP A 137 -10.42 -5.55 -15.81
C ASP A 137 -11.19 -6.86 -15.63
N SER A 138 -10.62 -7.99 -16.06
CA SER A 138 -11.20 -9.32 -15.87
C SER A 138 -11.01 -9.88 -14.45
N LEU A 139 -10.18 -9.23 -13.62
CA LEU A 139 -9.96 -9.63 -12.23
C LEU A 139 -11.28 -9.67 -11.46
N ASN A 140 -11.65 -10.87 -11.06
CA ASN A 140 -12.76 -11.18 -10.18
C ASN A 140 -12.34 -12.30 -9.23
N PHE A 141 -13.14 -12.51 -8.18
CA PHE A 141 -12.88 -13.55 -7.19
C PHE A 141 -14.05 -14.56 -7.14
N ASP A 142 -14.74 -14.77 -8.27
CA ASP A 142 -15.85 -15.72 -8.36
C ASP A 142 -15.36 -17.16 -8.17
N VAL A 143 -14.13 -17.42 -8.62
CA VAL A 143 -13.44 -18.70 -8.44
C VAL A 143 -12.15 -18.46 -7.67
N TYR A 144 -11.86 -19.35 -6.72
CA TYR A 144 -10.63 -19.30 -5.95
C TYR A 144 -9.41 -19.63 -6.84
N ASP A 145 -8.45 -18.71 -6.87
CA ASP A 145 -7.16 -18.89 -7.54
C ASP A 145 -6.01 -18.71 -6.54
N ASP A 146 -5.27 -19.78 -6.30
CA ASP A 146 -4.11 -19.79 -5.40
C ASP A 146 -3.05 -18.75 -5.77
N ARG A 147 -2.88 -18.47 -7.07
CA ARG A 147 -1.87 -17.50 -7.52
C ARG A 147 -2.25 -16.09 -7.11
N THR A 148 -3.48 -15.70 -7.39
CA THR A 148 -4.06 -14.41 -7.00
C THR A 148 -4.07 -14.24 -5.47
N VAL A 149 -4.49 -15.28 -4.74
CA VAL A 149 -4.52 -15.27 -3.27
C VAL A 149 -3.12 -15.07 -2.68
N ARG A 150 -2.13 -15.85 -3.12
CA ARG A 150 -0.73 -15.70 -2.65
C ARG A 150 -0.10 -14.36 -3.02
N LEU A 151 -0.59 -13.74 -4.08
CA LEU A 151 -0.09 -12.46 -4.55
C LEU A 151 -0.62 -11.30 -3.69
N LEU A 152 -1.90 -11.35 -3.28
CA LEU A 152 -2.58 -10.28 -2.55
C LEU A 152 -2.58 -10.45 -1.03
N ILE A 153 -2.56 -11.68 -0.52
CA ILE A 153 -2.68 -11.98 0.91
C ILE A 153 -1.29 -12.22 1.51
N GLU A 154 -1.02 -11.58 2.64
CA GLU A 154 0.17 -11.78 3.46
C GLU A 154 0.00 -13.02 4.35
N TYR A 155 -1.10 -13.07 5.11
CA TYR A 155 -1.48 -14.26 5.86
C TYR A 155 -2.98 -14.31 6.14
N ILE A 156 -3.44 -15.51 6.49
CA ILE A 156 -4.79 -15.78 6.96
C ILE A 156 -4.67 -16.40 8.35
N ARG A 157 -5.36 -15.81 9.33
CA ARG A 157 -5.45 -16.34 10.68
C ARG A 157 -6.84 -16.92 10.89
N VAL A 158 -6.90 -18.20 11.20
CA VAL A 158 -8.13 -18.87 11.61
C VAL A 158 -8.34 -18.65 13.10
N MET A 159 -9.50 -18.12 13.46
CA MET A 159 -9.94 -17.87 14.82
C MET A 159 -10.98 -18.94 15.23
N GLU A 160 -11.47 -18.84 16.46
CA GLU A 160 -12.54 -19.70 16.95
C GLU A 160 -13.86 -19.48 16.17
N GLU A 161 -14.77 -20.45 16.26
CA GLU A 161 -16.13 -20.40 15.68
C GLU A 161 -16.20 -20.17 14.15
N GLY A 162 -15.13 -20.50 13.43
CA GLY A 162 -15.07 -20.37 11.96
C GLY A 162 -14.82 -18.95 11.46
N LYS A 163 -14.42 -18.02 12.33
CA LYS A 163 -13.98 -16.68 11.93
C LYS A 163 -12.57 -16.74 11.34
N ILE A 164 -12.33 -15.98 10.28
CA ILE A 164 -11.01 -15.80 9.68
C ILE A 164 -10.66 -14.31 9.63
N VAL A 165 -9.38 -14.01 9.84
CA VAL A 165 -8.80 -12.68 9.68
C VAL A 165 -7.79 -12.76 8.54
N ILE A 166 -8.02 -12.00 7.47
CA ILE A 166 -7.19 -11.97 6.27
C ILE A 166 -6.43 -10.65 6.27
N MET A 167 -5.09 -10.72 6.25
CA MET A 167 -4.23 -9.56 6.12
C MET A 167 -3.69 -9.50 4.69
N LEU A 168 -4.01 -8.42 3.97
CA LEU A 168 -3.49 -8.18 2.63
C LEU A 168 -2.09 -7.57 2.68
N LYS A 169 -1.32 -7.82 1.63
CA LYS A 169 -0.02 -7.16 1.38
C LYS A 169 -0.28 -5.69 1.14
N GLY A 170 -0.18 -4.87 2.18
CA GLY A 170 -0.69 -3.49 2.18
C GLY A 170 -1.28 -3.06 3.52
N GLY A 171 -1.44 -4.01 4.45
CA GLY A 171 -1.85 -3.73 5.84
C GLY A 171 -3.37 -3.67 6.03
N ILE A 172 -4.15 -3.82 4.96
CA ILE A 172 -5.60 -3.95 5.04
C ILE A 172 -5.94 -5.27 5.74
N THR A 173 -6.74 -5.19 6.79
CA THR A 173 -7.21 -6.35 7.54
C THR A 173 -8.71 -6.51 7.35
N ILE A 174 -9.14 -7.72 7.00
CA ILE A 174 -10.54 -8.05 6.77
C ILE A 174 -10.91 -9.25 7.62
N GLU A 175 -12.05 -9.14 8.28
CA GLU A 175 -12.63 -10.25 9.01
C GLU A 175 -13.76 -10.84 8.20
N GLU A 176 -13.80 -12.17 8.11
CA GLU A 176 -14.84 -12.90 7.39
C GLU A 176 -15.17 -14.20 8.14
N ARG A 177 -16.30 -14.83 7.81
CA ARG A 177 -16.71 -16.11 8.40
C ARG A 177 -16.74 -17.23 7.37
N VAL A 178 -16.29 -18.40 7.77
CA VAL A 178 -16.40 -19.64 6.98
C VAL A 178 -17.79 -20.24 7.22
N GLU A 179 -18.60 -20.30 6.17
CA GLU A 179 -20.00 -20.75 6.20
C GLU A 179 -20.23 -21.99 5.33
#